data_AF-A0A9E4CUS6-F1
#
_entry.id   AF-A0A9E4CUS6-F1
#
_cell.length_a   1.000
_cell.length_b   1.000
_cell.length_c   1.000
_cell.angle_alpha   90.00
_cell.angle_beta   90.00
_cell.angle_gamma   90.00
#
_symmetry.space_group_name_H-M   'P 1'
#
loop_
_entity.id
_entity.type
_entity.pdbx_description
1 polymer ?
#
loop_
_entity_poly.entity_id
_entity_poly.type
_entity_poly.pdbx_seq_one_letter_code
_entity_poly.pdbx_strand_id
1 'polypeptide(L)'
;VVDPEMCNFTICGNPYTDPGLVEGDDEMLLVAWLAESSCGDFNLRGGVFTTLGGPALANVHTLLTDVSGADLEADQAAAIEASISPTALALDLSAQAGGPLSDNTVFAAIGDLDEVRYALSTITFNAPADDAVCNLNITVSDLGNNGAPLSYVGSQIGGSESPQPGYEVPDAKGDTTSVTFNVKDSHPGVTIDQALPTLPGVAAGPNSPGAFTVTFDDAIEPGSFDTGDLSLSTSSASGPALGVLVPVTPGLVYTVPVTATGDGTLTLEFTGTVCAAGHGTSSCDSGFDNDPPTYDDNEIDWDQTGPDVAIAIAPGQGNPTSTSPIQFEVTIGESLTTAPVQLTSADIDITGTAGGTLVANVTQPDPLDLTTFLVSISGMTTGGTVSAEVKANAIVDLALNGNAASGTATVTWQDVDTTDPTVTIDLHSGQADPTNASPIVFDAVFSEQVTGFVDSDIVLGGTAGATTAVVAGGPQNYTITVTGMSQTGTVTVTFATGAAEDGATNPSEAPILAQNSVEYDIDAPTVTIEQSGREAGRTTVYLMVVDVVFNETVTGFTNADVTLGGTADAT
;
A
#
# COMPACT_ATOMS: atom_id res chain seq x y z
N VAL A 1 -46.62 -54.21 -12.55
CA VAL A 1 -46.82 -54.88 -13.85
C VAL A 1 -48.03 -55.78 -13.75
N VAL A 2 -49.10 -55.40 -14.43
CA VAL A 2 -50.32 -56.20 -14.60
C VAL A 2 -50.37 -56.49 -16.08
N ASP A 3 -50.57 -57.75 -16.44
CA ASP A 3 -50.93 -58.11 -17.81
C ASP A 3 -52.43 -57.77 -17.98
N PRO A 4 -52.78 -56.79 -18.83
CA PRO A 4 -54.16 -56.37 -19.05
C PRO A 4 -54.95 -57.33 -19.96
N GLU A 5 -54.27 -58.20 -20.70
CA GLU A 5 -54.85 -59.26 -21.53
C GLU A 5 -55.25 -60.51 -20.73
N MET A 6 -54.74 -60.70 -19.50
CA MET A 6 -55.13 -61.80 -18.60
C MET A 6 -56.65 -62.05 -18.58
N CYS A 7 -57.08 -63.13 -19.24
CA CYS A 7 -58.49 -63.50 -19.37
C CYS A 7 -59.14 -63.73 -18.00
N ASN A 8 -60.01 -62.81 -17.56
CA ASN A 8 -61.00 -63.10 -16.52
C ASN A 8 -62.32 -63.59 -17.16
N PHE A 9 -63.11 -64.38 -16.43
CA PHE A 9 -64.39 -64.97 -16.90
C PHE A 9 -65.38 -63.98 -17.55
N THR A 10 -65.25 -62.69 -17.26
CA THR A 10 -66.10 -61.60 -17.77
C THR A 10 -65.68 -61.10 -19.16
N ILE A 11 -64.41 -61.29 -19.56
CA ILE A 11 -63.84 -60.71 -20.79
C ILE A 11 -63.87 -61.72 -21.95
N CYS A 12 -63.50 -62.98 -21.72
CA CYS A 12 -63.24 -63.94 -22.82
C CYS A 12 -64.41 -64.92 -23.11
N GLY A 13 -65.43 -64.96 -22.26
CA GLY A 13 -66.59 -65.83 -22.44
C GLY A 13 -66.28 -67.35 -22.41
N ASN A 14 -67.31 -68.17 -22.58
CA ASN A 14 -67.29 -69.60 -22.24
C ASN A 14 -66.62 -70.61 -23.23
N PRO A 15 -65.90 -70.25 -24.32
CA PRO A 15 -65.09 -71.23 -25.05
C PRO A 15 -63.63 -71.29 -24.60
N TYR A 16 -63.13 -70.34 -23.79
CA TYR A 16 -61.79 -70.42 -23.21
C TYR A 16 -61.81 -71.41 -22.04
N THR A 17 -61.12 -72.53 -22.20
CA THR A 17 -61.21 -73.66 -21.26
C THR A 17 -60.41 -73.49 -19.97
N ASP A 18 -59.66 -72.39 -19.79
CA ASP A 18 -58.93 -72.13 -18.54
C ASP A 18 -58.75 -70.63 -18.19
N PRO A 19 -59.81 -69.90 -17.82
CA PRO A 19 -59.70 -68.49 -17.42
C PRO A 19 -59.04 -68.40 -16.04
N GLY A 20 -57.79 -67.93 -15.98
CA GLY A 20 -57.07 -67.63 -14.74
C GLY A 20 -56.01 -68.64 -14.29
N LEU A 21 -55.55 -69.56 -15.15
CA LEU A 21 -54.23 -70.15 -14.95
C LEU A 21 -53.15 -69.16 -15.40
N VAL A 22 -52.00 -69.18 -14.73
CA VAL A 22 -50.76 -68.59 -15.23
C VAL A 22 -50.51 -69.24 -16.59
N GLU A 23 -50.62 -68.48 -17.68
CA GLU A 23 -50.19 -68.96 -18.99
C GLU A 23 -48.66 -68.99 -18.96
N GLY A 24 -48.08 -70.17 -19.12
CA GLY A 24 -46.63 -70.38 -18.93
C GLY A 24 -45.75 -69.75 -20.02
N ASP A 25 -46.34 -69.02 -20.96
CA ASP A 25 -45.70 -68.50 -22.18
C ASP A 25 -45.88 -66.98 -22.35
N ASP A 26 -46.39 -66.23 -21.33
CA ASP A 26 -46.52 -64.77 -21.40
C ASP A 26 -45.19 -64.06 -21.16
N GLU A 27 -44.56 -63.67 -22.26
CA GLU A 27 -43.35 -62.88 -22.25
C GLU A 27 -43.66 -61.38 -22.16
N MET A 28 -42.85 -60.67 -21.37
CA MET A 28 -42.92 -59.24 -21.18
C MET A 28 -41.59 -58.62 -21.58
N LEU A 29 -41.64 -57.53 -22.36
CA LEU A 29 -40.49 -56.66 -22.57
C LEU A 29 -40.38 -55.71 -21.37
N LEU A 30 -39.23 -55.73 -20.73
CA LEU A 30 -38.81 -54.74 -19.74
C LEU A 30 -37.73 -53.87 -20.34
N VAL A 31 -37.88 -52.55 -20.26
CA VAL A 31 -36.86 -51.55 -20.59
C VAL A 31 -36.72 -50.59 -19.42
N ALA A 32 -35.53 -50.46 -18.85
CA ALA A 32 -35.21 -49.55 -17.75
C ALA A 32 -33.98 -48.69 -18.09
N TRP A 33 -33.98 -47.42 -17.73
CA TRP A 33 -32.83 -46.53 -17.95
C TRP A 33 -32.82 -45.35 -16.98
N LEU A 34 -31.61 -44.87 -16.68
CA LEU A 34 -31.40 -43.57 -16.04
C LEU A 34 -31.40 -42.48 -17.11
N ALA A 35 -32.22 -41.44 -16.95
CA ALA A 35 -32.28 -40.35 -17.93
C ALA A 35 -31.02 -39.48 -17.91
N GLU A 36 -30.44 -39.28 -16.73
CA GLU A 36 -29.27 -38.43 -16.52
C GLU A 36 -27.99 -39.27 -16.47
N SER A 37 -26.98 -38.89 -17.26
CA SER A 37 -25.70 -39.61 -17.32
C SER A 37 -24.84 -39.46 -16.05
N SER A 38 -25.18 -38.51 -15.17
CA SER A 38 -24.47 -38.28 -13.90
C SER A 38 -24.98 -39.15 -12.75
N CYS A 39 -26.01 -39.97 -12.98
CA CYS A 39 -26.72 -40.69 -11.92
C CYS A 39 -26.16 -42.06 -11.58
N GLY A 40 -24.89 -42.34 -11.83
CA GLY A 40 -24.31 -43.64 -11.55
C GLY A 40 -25.00 -44.76 -12.36
N ASP A 41 -25.30 -45.87 -11.71
CA ASP A 41 -25.84 -47.07 -12.36
C ASP A 41 -26.79 -47.87 -11.45
N PHE A 42 -27.51 -48.82 -12.04
CA PHE A 42 -28.43 -49.70 -11.32
C PHE A 42 -28.24 -51.16 -11.73
N ASN A 43 -28.64 -52.07 -10.85
CA ASN A 43 -28.79 -53.48 -11.16
C ASN A 43 -30.11 -54.02 -10.61
N LEU A 44 -30.52 -55.16 -11.16
CA LEU A 44 -31.74 -55.88 -10.81
C LEU A 44 -31.34 -57.26 -10.27
N ARG A 45 -32.02 -57.78 -9.25
CA ARG A 45 -31.75 -59.15 -8.79
C ARG A 45 -32.70 -60.16 -9.44
N GLY A 46 -32.10 -61.23 -9.99
CA GLY A 46 -32.70 -62.54 -10.21
C GLY A 46 -33.92 -62.70 -11.12
N GLY A 47 -33.87 -62.27 -12.39
CA GLY A 47 -34.71 -62.84 -13.45
C GLY A 47 -33.95 -63.86 -14.30
N VAL A 48 -34.61 -64.89 -14.84
CA VAL A 48 -34.05 -65.77 -15.89
C VAL A 48 -34.58 -65.30 -17.24
N PHE A 49 -34.28 -64.04 -17.57
CA PHE A 49 -34.66 -63.45 -18.85
C PHE A 49 -34.22 -64.33 -20.01
N THR A 50 -35.18 -64.65 -20.89
CA THR A 50 -34.97 -65.47 -22.08
C THR A 50 -34.06 -64.75 -23.07
N THR A 51 -34.20 -63.42 -23.15
CA THR A 51 -33.42 -62.54 -24.02
C THR A 51 -32.95 -61.29 -23.28
N LEU A 52 -31.71 -60.86 -23.54
CA LEU A 52 -31.12 -59.65 -22.99
C LEU A 52 -30.63 -58.72 -24.11
N GLY A 53 -30.84 -57.42 -23.94
CA GLY A 53 -30.15 -56.38 -24.70
C GLY A 53 -28.63 -56.46 -24.53
N GLY A 54 -27.91 -55.76 -25.40
CA GLY A 54 -26.45 -55.71 -25.36
C GLY A 54 -25.86 -55.40 -26.72
N PRO A 55 -24.53 -55.54 -26.89
CA PRO A 55 -23.85 -55.17 -28.14
C PRO A 55 -24.36 -55.89 -29.40
N ALA A 56 -24.93 -57.10 -29.25
CA ALA A 56 -25.53 -57.86 -30.35
C ALA A 56 -26.99 -57.47 -30.62
N LEU A 57 -27.74 -57.05 -29.60
CA LEU A 57 -29.14 -56.62 -29.66
C LEU A 57 -29.21 -55.17 -29.16
N ALA A 58 -28.67 -54.26 -29.98
CA ALA A 58 -28.28 -52.91 -29.57
C ALA A 58 -29.43 -51.90 -29.46
N ASN A 59 -30.65 -52.28 -29.85
CA ASN A 59 -31.86 -51.48 -29.67
C ASN A 59 -33.09 -52.39 -29.55
N VAL A 60 -34.20 -51.82 -29.08
CA VAL A 60 -35.44 -52.57 -28.84
C VAL A 60 -35.95 -53.26 -30.11
N HIS A 61 -35.85 -52.61 -31.28
CA HIS A 61 -36.27 -53.22 -32.55
C HIS A 61 -35.50 -54.51 -32.85
N THR A 62 -34.17 -54.49 -32.71
CA THR A 62 -33.33 -55.68 -32.91
C THR A 62 -33.56 -56.73 -31.83
N LEU A 63 -33.87 -56.33 -30.59
CA LEU A 63 -34.20 -57.25 -29.50
C LEU A 63 -35.48 -58.05 -29.81
N LEU A 64 -36.45 -57.42 -30.48
CA LEU A 64 -37.71 -58.04 -30.87
C LEU A 64 -37.60 -58.89 -32.15
N THR A 65 -36.84 -58.45 -33.15
CA THR A 65 -36.86 -59.02 -34.51
C THR A 65 -35.70 -59.96 -34.86
N ASP A 66 -34.59 -59.94 -34.11
CA ASP A 66 -33.46 -60.84 -34.40
C ASP A 66 -33.75 -62.28 -33.94
N VAL A 67 -33.22 -63.26 -34.67
CA VAL A 67 -33.32 -64.70 -34.35
C VAL A 67 -32.69 -65.08 -33.00
N SER A 68 -31.76 -64.25 -32.52
CA SER A 68 -31.11 -64.37 -31.21
C SER A 68 -31.86 -63.59 -30.12
N GLY A 69 -32.87 -62.81 -30.54
CA GLY A 69 -33.82 -62.09 -29.71
C GLY A 69 -35.13 -62.86 -29.59
N ALA A 70 -36.27 -62.16 -29.75
CA ALA A 70 -37.60 -62.80 -29.76
C ALA A 70 -38.04 -63.36 -31.12
N ASP A 71 -37.26 -63.15 -32.19
CA ASP A 71 -37.55 -63.65 -33.56
C ASP A 71 -38.97 -63.29 -34.06
N LEU A 72 -39.47 -62.10 -33.69
CA LEU A 72 -40.80 -61.63 -34.07
C LEU A 72 -40.80 -61.06 -35.49
N GLU A 73 -41.93 -61.26 -36.17
CA GLU A 73 -42.18 -60.66 -37.48
C GLU A 73 -42.33 -59.13 -37.37
N ALA A 74 -42.04 -58.41 -38.46
CA ALA A 74 -41.91 -56.95 -38.43
C ALA A 74 -43.18 -56.22 -37.96
N ASP A 75 -44.36 -56.77 -38.25
CA ASP A 75 -45.65 -56.24 -37.82
C ASP A 75 -45.98 -56.58 -36.37
N GLN A 76 -45.51 -57.72 -35.84
CA GLN A 76 -45.59 -58.04 -34.42
C GLN A 76 -44.72 -57.08 -33.60
N ALA A 77 -43.46 -56.90 -34.01
CA ALA A 77 -42.56 -55.94 -33.39
C ALA A 77 -43.12 -54.52 -33.46
N ALA A 78 -43.67 -54.09 -34.60
CA ALA A 78 -44.27 -52.76 -34.74
C ALA A 78 -45.45 -52.52 -33.79
N ALA A 79 -46.26 -53.54 -33.49
CA ALA A 79 -47.36 -53.43 -32.54
C ALA A 79 -46.85 -53.23 -31.10
N ILE A 80 -45.81 -53.96 -30.70
CA ILE A 80 -45.14 -53.81 -29.39
C ILE A 80 -44.48 -52.44 -29.28
N GLU A 81 -43.72 -52.02 -30.30
CA GLU A 81 -43.05 -50.72 -30.33
C GLU A 81 -44.03 -49.55 -30.23
N ALA A 82 -45.22 -49.68 -30.84
CA ALA A 82 -46.27 -48.68 -30.75
C ALA A 82 -46.85 -48.51 -29.33
N SER A 83 -46.64 -49.50 -28.46
CA SER A 83 -47.15 -49.49 -27.09
C SER A 83 -46.20 -48.84 -26.07
N ILE A 84 -44.94 -48.61 -26.45
CA ILE A 84 -43.89 -48.07 -25.57
C ILE A 84 -43.42 -46.67 -25.99
N SER A 85 -42.81 -45.95 -25.07
CA SER A 85 -42.41 -44.56 -25.32
C SER A 85 -41.31 -44.45 -26.41
N PRO A 86 -41.32 -43.38 -27.24
CA PRO A 86 -40.25 -43.14 -28.21
C PRO A 86 -38.86 -43.03 -27.60
N THR A 87 -38.77 -42.59 -26.35
CA THR A 87 -37.51 -42.52 -25.60
C THR A 87 -36.94 -43.91 -25.34
N ALA A 88 -37.78 -44.86 -24.92
CA ALA A 88 -37.36 -46.24 -24.70
C ALA A 88 -36.88 -46.93 -26.00
N LEU A 89 -37.55 -46.65 -27.12
CA LEU A 89 -37.16 -47.16 -28.45
C LEU A 89 -35.81 -46.62 -28.95
N ALA A 90 -35.45 -45.40 -28.54
CA ALA A 90 -34.24 -44.73 -28.98
C ALA A 90 -33.00 -45.06 -28.13
N LEU A 91 -33.13 -45.90 -27.10
CA LEU A 91 -32.03 -46.27 -26.22
C LEU A 91 -30.98 -47.10 -26.95
N ASP A 92 -29.71 -46.78 -26.68
CA ASP A 92 -28.56 -47.59 -27.11
C ASP A 92 -28.31 -48.71 -26.10
N LEU A 93 -28.86 -49.89 -26.38
CA LEU A 93 -28.71 -51.07 -25.52
C LEU A 93 -27.31 -51.69 -25.61
N SER A 94 -26.43 -51.22 -26.50
CA SER A 94 -25.04 -51.70 -26.51
C SER A 94 -24.27 -51.30 -25.24
N ALA A 95 -24.78 -50.29 -24.52
CA ALA A 95 -24.27 -49.85 -23.22
C ALA A 95 -24.71 -50.75 -22.04
N GLN A 96 -25.60 -51.72 -22.26
CA GLN A 96 -25.95 -52.73 -21.27
C GLN A 96 -24.74 -53.65 -21.04
N ALA A 97 -24.09 -53.52 -19.89
CA ALA A 97 -22.81 -54.16 -19.58
C ALA A 97 -22.91 -55.67 -19.28
N GLY A 98 -24.14 -56.21 -19.21
CA GLY A 98 -24.37 -57.63 -19.02
C GLY A 98 -25.83 -57.97 -18.67
N GLY A 99 -25.99 -59.03 -17.88
CA GLY A 99 -27.30 -59.46 -17.40
C GLY A 99 -27.86 -58.57 -16.29
N PRO A 100 -29.00 -58.94 -15.69
CA PRO A 100 -29.69 -58.10 -14.72
C PRO A 100 -28.84 -57.76 -13.48
N LEU A 101 -27.93 -58.66 -13.07
CA LEU A 101 -27.04 -58.46 -11.91
C LEU A 101 -25.84 -57.56 -12.20
N SER A 102 -25.60 -57.20 -13.45
CA SER A 102 -24.54 -56.26 -13.82
C SER A 102 -25.01 -54.83 -13.56
N ASP A 103 -24.06 -53.95 -13.31
CA ASP A 103 -24.32 -52.52 -13.19
C ASP A 103 -24.57 -51.94 -14.59
N ASN A 104 -25.73 -51.31 -14.75
CA ASN A 104 -26.25 -50.84 -16.03
C ASN A 104 -26.79 -49.42 -15.89
N THR A 105 -26.57 -48.59 -16.92
CA THR A 105 -27.28 -47.30 -17.08
C THR A 105 -28.54 -47.44 -17.93
N VAL A 106 -28.59 -48.50 -18.73
CA VAL A 106 -29.71 -48.94 -19.55
C VAL A 106 -29.81 -50.46 -19.52
N PHE A 107 -31.02 -50.98 -19.44
CA PHE A 107 -31.31 -52.40 -19.41
C PHE A 107 -32.57 -52.68 -20.23
N ALA A 108 -32.51 -53.64 -21.14
CA ALA A 108 -33.69 -54.21 -21.78
C ALA A 108 -33.61 -55.73 -21.80
N ALA A 109 -34.75 -56.38 -21.56
CA ALA A 109 -34.83 -57.82 -21.51
C ALA A 109 -36.25 -58.30 -21.79
N ILE A 110 -36.35 -59.56 -22.19
CA ILE A 110 -37.61 -60.29 -22.36
C ILE A 110 -37.59 -61.46 -21.39
N GLY A 111 -38.71 -61.65 -20.69
CA GLY A 111 -38.90 -62.79 -19.79
C GLY A 111 -40.32 -62.80 -19.25
N ASP A 112 -40.64 -63.83 -18.49
CA ASP A 112 -42.02 -64.04 -18.05
C ASP A 112 -42.47 -62.95 -17.07
N LEU A 113 -43.79 -62.76 -16.96
CA LEU A 113 -44.40 -61.74 -16.10
C LEU A 113 -43.91 -61.77 -14.64
N ASP A 114 -43.72 -62.95 -14.06
CA ASP A 114 -43.23 -63.10 -12.69
C ASP A 114 -41.75 -62.72 -12.54
N GLU A 115 -40.95 -62.93 -13.59
CA GLU A 115 -39.53 -62.55 -13.62
C GLU A 115 -39.36 -61.04 -13.71
N VAL A 116 -40.13 -60.39 -14.58
CA VAL A 116 -40.15 -58.92 -14.68
C VAL A 116 -40.59 -58.30 -13.36
N ARG A 117 -41.63 -58.86 -12.71
CA ARG A 117 -42.07 -58.40 -11.38
C ARG A 117 -40.99 -58.55 -10.32
N TYR A 118 -40.30 -59.69 -10.30
CA TYR A 118 -39.24 -59.93 -9.32
C TYR A 118 -38.03 -59.00 -9.55
N ALA A 119 -37.59 -58.84 -10.80
CA ALA A 119 -36.50 -57.94 -11.16
C ALA A 119 -36.81 -56.49 -10.73
N LEU A 120 -38.03 -56.00 -10.99
CA LEU A 120 -38.47 -54.67 -10.58
C LEU A 120 -38.65 -54.50 -9.06
N SER A 121 -38.80 -55.60 -8.31
CA SER A 121 -38.90 -55.55 -6.84
C SER A 121 -37.55 -55.48 -6.13
N THR A 122 -36.44 -55.62 -6.87
CA THR A 122 -35.09 -55.80 -6.31
C THR A 122 -34.07 -54.82 -6.87
N ILE A 123 -34.53 -53.72 -7.45
CA ILE A 123 -33.65 -52.68 -8.01
C ILE A 123 -32.70 -52.20 -6.92
N THR A 124 -31.40 -52.35 -7.16
CA THR A 124 -30.34 -51.75 -6.36
C THR A 124 -29.72 -50.65 -7.20
N PHE A 125 -29.47 -49.50 -6.57
CA PHE A 125 -28.92 -48.33 -7.22
C PHE A 125 -27.55 -48.02 -6.60
N ASN A 126 -26.54 -47.83 -7.45
CA ASN A 126 -25.22 -47.41 -7.03
C ASN A 126 -25.11 -45.91 -7.30
N ALA A 127 -25.07 -45.13 -6.22
CA ALA A 127 -25.05 -43.68 -6.29
C ALA A 127 -23.76 -43.13 -6.90
N PRO A 128 -23.83 -42.02 -7.67
CA PRO A 128 -22.65 -41.23 -8.03
C PRO A 128 -21.99 -40.60 -6.80
N ALA A 129 -20.77 -40.07 -6.98
CA ALA A 129 -20.07 -39.33 -5.94
C ALA A 129 -20.74 -37.98 -5.64
N ASP A 130 -21.16 -37.26 -6.68
CA ASP A 130 -21.76 -35.92 -6.53
C ASP A 130 -23.28 -35.95 -6.29
N ASP A 131 -23.80 -34.86 -5.71
CA ASP A 131 -25.23 -34.56 -5.66
C ASP A 131 -25.89 -34.66 -7.05
N ALA A 132 -26.99 -35.39 -7.14
CA ALA A 132 -27.72 -35.55 -8.40
C ALA A 132 -29.23 -35.73 -8.18
N VAL A 133 -30.02 -35.21 -9.12
CA VAL A 133 -31.45 -35.56 -9.23
C VAL A 133 -31.60 -36.56 -10.35
N CYS A 134 -32.03 -37.77 -10.00
CA CYS A 134 -32.01 -38.93 -10.89
C CYS A 134 -33.41 -39.42 -11.21
N ASN A 135 -33.63 -39.78 -12.47
CA ASN A 135 -34.88 -40.38 -12.94
C ASN A 135 -34.62 -41.79 -13.47
N LEU A 136 -35.05 -42.80 -12.71
CA LEU A 136 -35.12 -44.17 -13.20
C LEU A 136 -36.45 -44.37 -13.92
N ASN A 137 -36.38 -44.49 -15.24
CA ASN A 137 -37.53 -44.76 -16.09
C ASN A 137 -37.64 -46.25 -16.34
N ILE A 138 -38.86 -46.77 -16.25
CA ILE A 138 -39.17 -48.17 -16.48
C ILE A 138 -40.35 -48.22 -17.43
N THR A 139 -40.18 -48.93 -18.53
CA THR A 139 -41.23 -49.26 -19.48
C THR A 139 -41.39 -50.77 -19.51
N VAL A 140 -42.64 -51.21 -19.47
CA VAL A 140 -42.98 -52.62 -19.70
C VAL A 140 -44.00 -52.70 -20.82
N SER A 141 -43.89 -53.72 -21.67
CA SER A 141 -44.87 -54.05 -22.69
C SER A 141 -45.13 -55.54 -22.67
N ASP A 142 -46.37 -55.91 -22.86
CA ASP A 142 -46.70 -57.28 -23.23
C ASP A 142 -46.15 -57.60 -24.63
N LEU A 143 -45.52 -58.76 -24.77
CA LEU A 143 -45.01 -59.33 -26.03
C LEU A 143 -45.89 -60.46 -26.55
N GLY A 144 -46.67 -61.07 -25.66
CA GLY A 144 -47.61 -62.11 -25.97
C GLY A 144 -48.97 -61.55 -26.40
N ASN A 145 -49.84 -62.44 -26.83
CA ASN A 145 -51.25 -62.15 -27.07
C ASN A 145 -52.09 -63.41 -26.85
N ASN A 146 -52.00 -63.92 -25.64
CA ASN A 146 -52.85 -64.94 -25.01
C ASN A 146 -54.38 -64.66 -24.99
N GLY A 147 -54.86 -63.68 -25.77
CA GLY A 147 -56.23 -63.19 -25.75
C GLY A 147 -56.76 -62.84 -27.15
N ALA A 148 -57.17 -61.57 -27.35
CA ALA A 148 -57.69 -61.08 -28.63
C ALA A 148 -56.61 -60.28 -29.39
N PRO A 149 -55.91 -60.86 -30.40
CA PRO A 149 -54.95 -60.11 -31.20
C PRO A 149 -55.54 -58.88 -31.84
N LEU A 150 -54.68 -57.91 -32.12
CA LEU A 150 -55.00 -56.76 -32.95
C LEU A 150 -55.39 -57.22 -34.38
N SER A 151 -54.66 -58.22 -34.91
CA SER A 151 -54.98 -58.86 -36.18
C SER A 151 -54.28 -60.21 -36.37
N TYR A 152 -54.70 -60.98 -37.36
CA TYR A 152 -54.06 -62.22 -37.79
C TYR A 152 -53.49 -62.06 -39.20
N VAL A 153 -52.26 -62.53 -39.41
CA VAL A 153 -51.61 -62.55 -40.73
C VAL A 153 -51.38 -63.99 -41.18
N GLY A 154 -51.96 -64.38 -42.31
CA GLY A 154 -51.87 -65.74 -42.85
C GLY A 154 -53.06 -66.65 -42.51
N SER A 155 -52.87 -67.96 -42.60
CA SER A 155 -53.93 -68.97 -42.37
C SER A 155 -53.80 -69.61 -41.00
N GLN A 156 -54.86 -69.56 -40.18
CA GLN A 156 -54.88 -70.04 -38.79
C GLN A 156 -54.54 -71.54 -38.61
N ILE A 157 -54.62 -72.36 -39.68
CA ILE A 157 -54.45 -73.82 -39.61
C ILE A 157 -53.35 -74.33 -40.55
N GLY A 158 -52.73 -73.45 -41.35
CA GLY A 158 -51.85 -73.84 -42.45
C GLY A 158 -52.60 -74.58 -43.57
N GLY A 159 -52.25 -74.34 -44.83
CA GLY A 159 -52.93 -74.97 -45.97
C GLY A 159 -51.96 -75.28 -47.11
N SER A 160 -52.39 -76.04 -48.12
CA SER A 160 -51.53 -76.37 -49.27
C SER A 160 -51.06 -75.14 -50.07
N GLU A 161 -51.80 -74.04 -49.99
CA GLU A 161 -51.50 -72.75 -50.64
C GLU A 161 -50.64 -71.83 -49.74
N SER A 162 -50.50 -72.15 -48.44
CA SER A 162 -49.71 -71.41 -47.46
C SER A 162 -49.15 -72.38 -46.41
N PRO A 163 -47.92 -72.90 -46.61
CA PRO A 163 -47.38 -74.04 -45.87
C PRO A 163 -46.99 -73.72 -44.43
N GLN A 164 -46.98 -72.45 -44.03
CA GLN A 164 -46.77 -72.02 -42.65
C GLN A 164 -48.13 -71.61 -42.03
N PRO A 165 -48.41 -71.98 -40.78
CA PRO A 165 -49.47 -71.35 -40.00
C PRO A 165 -49.25 -69.83 -39.98
N GLY A 166 -50.34 -69.06 -40.04
CA GLY A 166 -50.27 -67.62 -39.80
C GLY A 166 -49.88 -67.31 -38.35
N TYR A 167 -49.44 -66.07 -38.11
CA TYR A 167 -49.10 -65.57 -36.79
C TYR A 167 -50.05 -64.45 -36.36
N GLU A 168 -50.04 -64.18 -35.06
CA GLU A 168 -50.89 -63.17 -34.44
C GLU A 168 -50.11 -61.88 -34.25
N VAL A 169 -50.71 -60.74 -34.61
CA VAL A 169 -50.17 -59.42 -34.28
C VAL A 169 -50.72 -59.03 -32.91
N PRO A 170 -49.86 -58.87 -31.89
CA PRO A 170 -50.31 -58.62 -30.52
C PRO A 170 -51.06 -57.29 -30.44
N ASP A 171 -52.08 -57.22 -29.57
CA ASP A 171 -52.67 -55.93 -29.16
C ASP A 171 -51.88 -55.33 -27.98
N ALA A 172 -50.55 -55.27 -28.14
CA ALA A 172 -49.61 -54.98 -27.06
C ALA A 172 -50.01 -53.74 -26.25
N LYS A 173 -49.96 -53.89 -24.92
CA LYS A 173 -50.20 -52.80 -23.98
C LYS A 173 -48.90 -52.55 -23.20
N GLY A 174 -48.39 -51.34 -23.37
CA GLY A 174 -47.24 -50.85 -22.66
C GLY A 174 -47.61 -49.75 -21.69
N ASP A 175 -46.82 -49.63 -20.62
CA ASP A 175 -46.87 -48.49 -19.73
C ASP A 175 -45.46 -48.06 -19.32
N THR A 176 -45.28 -46.76 -19.08
CA THR A 176 -44.01 -46.17 -18.68
C THR A 176 -44.20 -45.41 -17.38
N THR A 177 -43.38 -45.72 -16.38
CA THR A 177 -43.28 -44.99 -15.13
C THR A 177 -41.89 -44.42 -14.95
N SER A 178 -41.79 -43.31 -14.23
CA SER A 178 -40.53 -42.68 -13.85
C SER A 178 -40.50 -42.49 -12.35
N VAL A 179 -39.39 -42.87 -11.71
CA VAL A 179 -39.13 -42.64 -10.29
C VAL A 179 -38.03 -41.59 -10.17
N THR A 180 -38.40 -40.41 -9.67
CA THR A 180 -37.44 -39.34 -9.35
C THR A 180 -36.95 -39.53 -7.92
N PHE A 181 -35.64 -39.50 -7.72
CA PHE A 181 -35.00 -39.52 -6.41
C PHE A 181 -33.75 -38.62 -6.39
N ASN A 182 -33.42 -38.10 -5.21
CA ASN A 182 -32.24 -37.26 -5.01
C ASN A 182 -31.12 -38.12 -4.42
N VAL A 183 -29.95 -38.05 -5.05
CA VAL A 183 -28.68 -38.52 -4.51
C VAL A 183 -28.01 -37.31 -3.87
N LYS A 184 -27.50 -37.52 -2.65
CA LYS A 184 -26.70 -36.54 -1.95
C LYS A 184 -25.33 -37.13 -1.67
N ASP A 185 -24.28 -36.38 -1.97
CA ASP A 185 -22.93 -36.64 -1.54
C ASP A 185 -22.91 -36.72 0.00
N SER A 186 -22.08 -37.63 0.48
CA SER A 186 -21.83 -37.88 1.88
C SER A 186 -20.53 -37.24 2.38
N HIS A 187 -19.73 -36.62 1.50
CA HIS A 187 -18.47 -35.97 1.84
C HIS A 187 -18.67 -34.45 2.00
N PRO A 188 -18.39 -33.87 3.18
CA PRO A 188 -18.44 -32.43 3.33
C PRO A 188 -17.33 -31.76 2.50
N GLY A 189 -17.70 -30.86 1.59
CA GLY A 189 -16.77 -29.98 0.90
C GLY A 189 -16.12 -28.98 1.86
N VAL A 190 -14.85 -28.64 1.65
CA VAL A 190 -14.10 -27.69 2.49
C VAL A 190 -13.59 -26.53 1.65
N THR A 191 -13.87 -25.30 2.08
CA THR A 191 -13.34 -24.08 1.45
C THR A 191 -12.62 -23.21 2.46
N ILE A 192 -11.43 -22.72 2.09
CA ILE A 192 -10.61 -21.80 2.89
C ILE A 192 -10.51 -20.45 2.18
N ASP A 193 -10.80 -19.39 2.92
CA ASP A 193 -10.74 -18.00 2.48
C ASP A 193 -10.18 -17.12 3.62
N GLN A 194 -9.76 -15.90 3.31
CA GLN A 194 -9.44 -14.90 4.32
C GLN A 194 -10.73 -14.48 5.05
N ALA A 195 -10.65 -14.30 6.37
CA ALA A 195 -11.82 -13.89 7.13
C ALA A 195 -12.14 -12.40 6.92
N LEU A 196 -13.42 -12.11 6.66
CA LEU A 196 -13.88 -10.72 6.67
C LEU A 196 -13.66 -10.09 8.05
N PRO A 197 -13.18 -8.83 8.13
CA PRO A 197 -12.89 -8.16 9.41
C PRO A 197 -14.09 -8.02 10.36
N THR A 198 -15.30 -8.24 9.86
CA THR A 198 -16.56 -8.14 10.62
C THR A 198 -16.99 -9.45 11.28
N LEU A 199 -16.33 -10.56 10.99
CA LEU A 199 -16.67 -11.86 11.56
C LEU A 199 -16.23 -11.99 13.02
N PRO A 200 -16.98 -12.73 13.86
CA PRO A 200 -16.58 -13.02 15.23
C PRO A 200 -15.21 -13.73 15.29
N GLY A 201 -14.32 -13.27 16.17
CA GLY A 201 -12.99 -13.88 16.34
C GLY A 201 -11.88 -13.26 15.48
N VAL A 202 -12.21 -12.37 14.55
CA VAL A 202 -11.21 -11.56 13.83
C VAL A 202 -10.84 -10.35 14.68
N ALA A 203 -9.58 -10.26 15.10
CA ALA A 203 -9.10 -9.09 15.82
C ALA A 203 -8.96 -7.90 14.87
N ALA A 204 -9.46 -6.72 15.26
CA ALA A 204 -9.15 -5.47 14.57
C ALA A 204 -7.69 -5.10 14.85
N GLY A 205 -6.90 -4.84 13.81
CA GLY A 205 -5.49 -4.55 13.97
C GLY A 205 -4.76 -4.24 12.67
N PRO A 206 -3.46 -3.88 12.77
CA PRO A 206 -2.61 -3.51 11.64
C PRO A 206 -2.59 -4.56 10.50
N ASN A 207 -2.64 -5.84 10.84
CA ASN A 207 -2.69 -6.95 9.88
C ASN A 207 -4.10 -7.46 9.66
N SER A 208 -4.93 -6.68 8.98
CA SER A 208 -6.28 -7.10 8.61
C SER A 208 -6.28 -7.69 7.19
N PRO A 209 -6.71 -8.96 7.02
CA PRO A 209 -7.38 -9.80 8.01
C PRO A 209 -6.42 -10.60 8.90
N GLY A 210 -6.78 -10.75 10.18
CA GLY A 210 -6.00 -11.51 11.17
C GLY A 210 -6.48 -12.96 11.38
N ALA A 211 -7.23 -13.50 10.43
CA ALA A 211 -7.85 -14.83 10.53
C ALA A 211 -8.25 -15.35 9.15
N PHE A 212 -8.43 -16.66 9.05
CA PHE A 212 -9.07 -17.34 7.92
C PHE A 212 -10.49 -17.78 8.26
N THR A 213 -11.28 -18.07 7.24
CA THR A 213 -12.58 -18.76 7.36
C THR A 213 -12.45 -20.14 6.74
N VAL A 214 -12.89 -21.16 7.48
CA VAL A 214 -13.08 -22.52 6.98
C VAL A 214 -14.57 -22.76 6.89
N THR A 215 -15.06 -23.06 5.69
CA THR A 215 -16.47 -23.31 5.39
C THR A 215 -16.65 -24.75 4.94
N PHE A 216 -17.65 -25.40 5.50
CA PHE A 216 -18.18 -26.69 5.06
C PHE A 216 -19.53 -26.45 4.38
N ASP A 217 -19.74 -27.05 3.20
CA ASP A 217 -21.02 -26.98 2.49
C ASP A 217 -22.11 -27.83 3.16
N ASP A 218 -21.69 -28.85 3.90
CA ASP A 218 -22.52 -29.75 4.69
C ASP A 218 -22.14 -29.80 6.16
N ALA A 219 -23.13 -30.15 6.99
CA ALA A 219 -22.94 -30.21 8.42
C ALA A 219 -21.96 -31.33 8.81
N ILE A 220 -20.95 -30.99 9.61
CA ILE A 220 -19.95 -31.92 10.10
C ILE A 220 -20.27 -32.46 11.50
N GLU A 221 -19.66 -33.59 11.87
CA GLU A 221 -19.78 -34.17 13.21
C GLU A 221 -19.17 -33.22 14.27
N PRO A 222 -19.90 -32.91 15.36
CA PRO A 222 -19.36 -32.09 16.42
C PRO A 222 -18.07 -32.66 17.02
N GLY A 223 -16.98 -31.91 16.88
CA GLY A 223 -15.67 -32.28 17.41
C GLY A 223 -14.81 -33.13 16.48
N SER A 224 -15.24 -33.38 15.24
CA SER A 224 -14.36 -33.94 14.20
C SER A 224 -13.50 -32.90 13.50
N PHE A 225 -13.63 -31.61 13.85
CA PHE A 225 -12.78 -30.53 13.35
C PHE A 225 -12.18 -29.76 14.51
N ASP A 226 -10.85 -29.72 14.58
CA ASP A 226 -10.08 -28.95 15.54
C ASP A 226 -8.80 -28.35 14.94
N THR A 227 -7.97 -27.69 15.75
CA THR A 227 -6.75 -27.03 15.28
C THR A 227 -5.69 -27.98 14.75
N GLY A 228 -5.74 -29.27 15.10
CA GLY A 228 -4.84 -30.30 14.60
C GLY A 228 -5.09 -30.67 13.13
N ASP A 229 -6.26 -30.30 12.60
CA ASP A 229 -6.62 -30.46 11.19
C ASP A 229 -6.04 -29.36 10.30
N LEU A 230 -5.38 -28.36 10.90
CA LEU A 230 -4.87 -27.18 10.25
C LEU A 230 -3.36 -27.06 10.45
N SER A 231 -2.67 -26.50 9.45
CA SER A 231 -1.23 -26.25 9.51
C SER A 231 -0.89 -24.85 8.99
N LEU A 232 0.12 -24.24 9.60
CA LEU A 232 0.79 -23.03 9.12
C LEU A 232 2.23 -23.32 8.69
N SER A 233 2.62 -24.58 8.49
CA SER A 233 4.01 -24.99 8.29
C SER A 233 4.68 -24.45 7.04
N THR A 234 3.90 -24.02 6.06
CA THR A 234 4.38 -23.42 4.80
C THR A 234 4.43 -21.90 4.84
N SER A 235 4.02 -21.29 5.96
CA SER A 235 4.13 -19.85 6.18
C SER A 235 5.59 -19.39 6.14
N SER A 236 5.82 -18.21 5.54
CA SER A 236 7.11 -17.53 5.56
C SER A 236 7.24 -16.53 6.72
N ALA A 237 6.11 -16.13 7.32
CA ALA A 237 6.09 -15.27 8.50
C ALA A 237 6.81 -15.90 9.70
N SER A 238 7.42 -15.05 10.54
CA SER A 238 8.19 -15.53 11.69
C SER A 238 7.30 -15.93 12.86
N GLY A 239 7.45 -17.16 13.36
CA GLY A 239 6.69 -17.67 14.51
C GLY A 239 5.17 -17.73 14.29
N PRO A 240 4.70 -18.35 13.20
CA PRO A 240 3.28 -18.45 12.89
C PRO A 240 2.57 -19.34 13.93
N ALA A 241 1.38 -18.95 14.36
CA ALA A 241 0.59 -19.71 15.32
C ALA A 241 -0.91 -19.59 15.08
N LEU A 242 -1.60 -20.73 15.24
CA LEU A 242 -3.06 -20.82 15.24
C LEU A 242 -3.60 -20.34 16.60
N GLY A 243 -4.65 -19.53 16.54
CA GLY A 243 -5.45 -19.16 17.70
C GLY A 243 -6.52 -20.20 18.01
N VAL A 244 -7.41 -19.85 18.94
CA VAL A 244 -8.55 -20.70 19.29
C VAL A 244 -9.60 -20.62 18.17
N LEU A 245 -10.02 -21.77 17.64
CA LEU A 245 -11.10 -21.84 16.65
C LEU A 245 -12.39 -21.24 17.20
N VAL A 246 -13.03 -20.39 16.38
CA VAL A 246 -14.28 -19.73 16.74
C VAL A 246 -15.38 -20.20 15.78
N PRO A 247 -16.35 -21.01 16.24
CA PRO A 247 -17.48 -21.38 15.39
C PRO A 247 -18.37 -20.16 15.15
N VAL A 248 -18.53 -19.77 13.88
CA VAL A 248 -19.49 -18.75 13.46
C VAL A 248 -20.88 -19.39 13.32
N THR A 249 -20.93 -20.49 12.59
CA THR A 249 -22.09 -21.39 12.51
C THR A 249 -21.59 -22.79 12.86
N PRO A 250 -21.83 -23.28 14.09
CA PRO A 250 -21.30 -24.58 14.53
C PRO A 250 -21.62 -25.70 13.54
N GLY A 251 -20.60 -26.46 13.14
CA GLY A 251 -20.72 -27.54 12.17
C GLY A 251 -20.70 -27.11 10.70
N LEU A 252 -20.57 -25.81 10.39
CA LEU A 252 -20.56 -25.31 9.01
C LEU A 252 -19.48 -24.25 8.76
N VAL A 253 -19.33 -23.26 9.64
CA VAL A 253 -18.40 -22.14 9.40
C VAL A 253 -17.60 -21.84 10.66
N TYR A 254 -16.28 -21.80 10.49
CA TYR A 254 -15.32 -21.53 11.56
C TYR A 254 -14.39 -20.41 11.15
N THR A 255 -14.16 -19.48 12.07
CA THR A 255 -13.06 -18.53 11.98
C THR A 255 -11.83 -19.14 12.64
N VAL A 256 -10.70 -19.03 11.96
CA VAL A 256 -9.38 -19.51 12.39
C VAL A 256 -8.50 -18.29 12.64
N PRO A 257 -8.44 -17.76 13.89
CA PRO A 257 -7.53 -16.68 14.20
C PRO A 257 -6.09 -17.13 14.01
N VAL A 258 -5.23 -16.24 13.51
CA VAL A 258 -3.80 -16.51 13.33
C VAL A 258 -2.96 -15.38 13.89
N THR A 259 -1.72 -15.68 14.22
CA THR A 259 -0.73 -14.70 14.69
C THR A 259 0.64 -15.03 14.12
N ALA A 260 1.48 -14.02 13.98
CA ALA A 260 2.92 -14.17 13.82
C ALA A 260 3.68 -13.17 14.68
N THR A 261 4.96 -13.45 14.90
CA THR A 261 5.89 -12.62 15.70
C THR A 261 6.78 -11.70 14.87
N GLY A 262 6.73 -11.82 13.54
CA GLY A 262 7.42 -10.94 12.61
C GLY A 262 6.92 -11.15 11.19
N ASP A 263 7.43 -10.34 10.28
CA ASP A 263 6.87 -10.16 8.94
C ASP A 263 6.98 -11.40 8.06
N GLY A 264 6.12 -11.46 7.05
CA GLY A 264 6.07 -12.48 6.00
C GLY A 264 4.63 -12.85 5.66
N THR A 265 4.43 -13.99 5.02
CA THR A 265 3.11 -14.48 4.63
C THR A 265 2.71 -15.66 5.52
N LEU A 266 1.51 -15.62 6.09
CA LEU A 266 0.87 -16.73 6.77
C LEU A 266 0.06 -17.53 5.76
N THR A 267 0.37 -18.81 5.58
CA THR A 267 -0.33 -19.71 4.67
C THR A 267 -1.04 -20.79 5.47
N LEU A 268 -2.37 -20.86 5.37
CA LEU A 268 -3.18 -21.89 6.03
C LEU A 268 -3.38 -23.10 5.12
N GLU A 269 -3.03 -24.27 5.64
CA GLU A 269 -3.25 -25.57 5.00
C GLU A 269 -4.24 -26.39 5.81
N PHE A 270 -5.08 -27.15 5.12
CA PHE A 270 -5.95 -28.14 5.72
C PHE A 270 -5.32 -29.53 5.52
N THR A 271 -5.03 -30.21 6.63
CA THR A 271 -4.34 -31.52 6.66
C THR A 271 -5.15 -32.61 7.33
N GLY A 272 -6.29 -32.26 7.92
CA GLY A 272 -7.11 -33.14 8.72
C GLY A 272 -8.12 -33.99 7.95
N THR A 273 -8.93 -34.71 8.72
CA THR A 273 -10.08 -35.48 8.23
C THR A 273 -11.27 -35.19 9.12
N VAL A 274 -12.32 -34.63 8.52
CA VAL A 274 -13.55 -34.19 9.19
C VAL A 274 -14.70 -35.07 8.69
N CYS A 275 -15.58 -35.49 9.60
CA CYS A 275 -16.65 -36.41 9.27
C CYS A 275 -17.97 -35.68 9.00
N ALA A 276 -18.79 -36.20 8.09
CA ALA A 276 -20.18 -35.79 7.96
C ALA A 276 -20.95 -36.00 9.27
N ALA A 277 -21.94 -35.14 9.55
CA ALA A 277 -22.74 -35.23 10.76
C ALA A 277 -23.46 -36.58 10.87
N GLY A 278 -23.33 -37.22 12.04
CA GLY A 278 -23.88 -38.55 12.33
C GLY A 278 -22.95 -39.71 11.97
N HIS A 279 -21.79 -39.44 11.36
CA HIS A 279 -20.86 -40.43 10.81
C HIS A 279 -19.47 -40.42 11.47
N GLY A 280 -19.35 -39.81 12.67
CA GLY A 280 -18.13 -39.84 13.46
C GLY A 280 -18.37 -40.44 14.85
N THR A 281 -17.65 -41.52 15.20
CA THR A 281 -17.66 -42.09 16.56
C THR A 281 -16.27 -42.07 17.20
N SER A 282 -15.25 -42.51 16.45
CA SER A 282 -13.81 -42.37 16.77
C SER A 282 -12.96 -42.07 15.53
N SER A 283 -13.52 -42.33 14.35
CA SER A 283 -13.03 -42.01 13.01
C SER A 283 -14.27 -41.86 12.12
N CYS A 284 -14.11 -41.30 10.93
CA CYS A 284 -15.21 -41.22 9.98
C CYS A 284 -15.62 -42.62 9.50
N ASP A 285 -16.92 -42.84 9.32
CA ASP A 285 -17.41 -43.98 8.57
C ASP A 285 -16.85 -43.92 7.14
N SER A 286 -16.64 -45.08 6.51
CA SER A 286 -16.08 -45.15 5.16
C SER A 286 -16.97 -44.38 4.15
N GLY A 287 -16.42 -43.39 3.46
CA GLY A 287 -17.13 -42.57 2.46
C GLY A 287 -17.90 -41.39 3.06
N PHE A 288 -17.57 -40.98 4.29
CA PHE A 288 -18.18 -39.84 4.99
C PHE A 288 -17.13 -38.87 5.54
N ASP A 289 -15.89 -38.97 5.05
CA ASP A 289 -14.84 -38.00 5.26
C ASP A 289 -15.02 -36.77 4.35
N ASN A 290 -14.34 -35.68 4.66
CA ASN A 290 -14.41 -34.46 3.86
C ASN A 290 -13.69 -34.62 2.52
N ASP A 291 -14.17 -33.87 1.53
CA ASP A 291 -13.51 -33.72 0.24
C ASP A 291 -12.19 -32.94 0.38
N PRO A 292 -11.28 -33.04 -0.62
CA PRO A 292 -10.07 -32.22 -0.67
C PRO A 292 -10.40 -30.72 -0.56
N PRO A 293 -9.62 -29.95 0.22
CA PRO A 293 -9.89 -28.54 0.44
C PRO A 293 -9.70 -27.72 -0.84
N THR A 294 -10.61 -26.77 -1.03
CA THR A 294 -10.47 -25.68 -2.01
C THR A 294 -9.93 -24.44 -1.30
N TYR A 295 -8.90 -23.81 -1.85
CA TYR A 295 -8.26 -22.61 -1.31
C TYR A 295 -8.59 -21.42 -2.22
N ASP A 296 -9.56 -20.60 -1.81
CA ASP A 296 -9.92 -19.38 -2.55
C ASP A 296 -8.93 -18.25 -2.22
N ASP A 297 -8.61 -18.08 -0.94
CA ASP A 297 -7.55 -17.20 -0.44
C ASP A 297 -7.03 -17.72 0.90
N ASN A 298 -5.89 -18.40 0.88
CA ASN A 298 -5.31 -19.03 2.07
C ASN A 298 -3.99 -18.38 2.52
N GLU A 299 -3.67 -17.19 2.03
CA GLU A 299 -2.43 -16.48 2.33
C GLU A 299 -2.72 -15.09 2.89
N ILE A 300 -2.27 -14.79 4.11
CA ILE A 300 -2.35 -13.46 4.72
C ILE A 300 -0.95 -12.86 4.76
N ASP A 301 -0.76 -11.70 4.13
CA ASP A 301 0.45 -10.90 4.32
C ASP A 301 0.43 -10.29 5.73
N TRP A 302 1.46 -10.61 6.50
CA TRP A 302 1.63 -10.21 7.89
C TRP A 302 2.81 -9.26 8.00
N ASP A 303 2.54 -8.03 8.39
CA ASP A 303 3.53 -6.96 8.49
C ASP A 303 3.39 -6.23 9.83
N GLN A 304 4.45 -6.24 10.63
CA GLN A 304 4.50 -5.60 11.94
C GLN A 304 5.56 -4.50 12.00
N THR A 305 6.24 -4.25 10.88
CA THR A 305 7.35 -3.31 10.80
C THR A 305 6.87 -2.03 10.15
N GLY A 306 6.81 -0.96 10.95
CA GLY A 306 6.47 0.36 10.40
C GLY A 306 7.55 0.94 9.50
N PRO A 307 7.20 1.99 8.74
CA PRO A 307 8.08 2.58 7.74
C PRO A 307 9.37 3.13 8.32
N ASP A 308 10.50 2.82 7.66
CA ASP A 308 11.78 3.47 7.95
C ASP A 308 11.76 4.90 7.40
N VAL A 309 11.94 5.87 8.28
CA VAL A 309 11.83 7.30 7.96
C VAL A 309 13.12 8.00 8.34
N ALA A 310 13.74 8.65 7.36
CA ALA A 310 14.93 9.47 7.55
C ALA A 310 14.64 10.93 7.18
N ILE A 311 15.29 11.86 7.87
CA ILE A 311 15.33 13.28 7.52
C ILE A 311 16.78 13.72 7.37
N ALA A 312 17.06 14.47 6.32
CA ALA A 312 18.39 14.97 5.98
C ALA A 312 18.33 16.43 5.53
N ILE A 313 19.48 17.10 5.48
CA ILE A 313 19.60 18.42 4.86
C ILE A 313 19.30 18.27 3.37
N ALA A 314 18.38 19.07 2.83
CA ALA A 314 17.95 18.93 1.45
C ALA A 314 19.13 19.16 0.48
N PRO A 315 19.16 18.47 -0.68
CA PRO A 315 20.20 18.71 -1.69
C PRO A 315 20.29 20.19 -2.09
N GLY A 316 21.50 20.76 -2.00
CA GLY A 316 21.74 22.17 -2.34
C GLY A 316 21.45 23.17 -1.22
N GLN A 317 20.91 22.74 -0.09
CA GLN A 317 20.78 23.59 1.10
C GLN A 317 22.17 23.87 1.70
N GLY A 318 22.55 25.15 1.77
CA GLY A 318 23.77 25.59 2.43
C GLY A 318 23.75 25.28 3.92
N ASN A 319 24.90 24.89 4.47
CA ASN A 319 25.10 24.74 5.91
C ASN A 319 26.55 25.12 6.26
N PRO A 320 26.78 26.29 6.90
CA PRO A 320 25.80 27.25 7.39
C PRO A 320 25.07 28.04 6.27
N THR A 321 23.96 28.71 6.59
CA THR A 321 23.13 29.49 5.62
C THR A 321 22.52 30.74 6.25
N SER A 322 22.31 31.79 5.45
CA SER A 322 21.48 32.95 5.77
C SER A 322 20.26 33.08 4.84
N THR A 323 20.01 32.06 4.00
CA THR A 323 18.88 31.99 3.07
C THR A 323 17.71 31.24 3.69
N SER A 324 16.56 31.91 3.81
CA SER A 324 15.29 31.33 4.28
C SER A 324 14.37 30.99 3.10
N PRO A 325 13.60 29.87 3.14
CA PRO A 325 13.55 28.88 4.23
C PRO A 325 14.73 27.91 4.21
N ILE A 326 15.07 27.34 5.37
CA ILE A 326 15.96 26.17 5.47
C ILE A 326 15.18 24.95 4.98
N GLN A 327 15.77 24.16 4.10
CA GLN A 327 15.15 22.98 3.53
C GLN A 327 15.77 21.67 4.06
N PHE A 328 14.89 20.76 4.49
CA PHE A 328 15.21 19.37 4.81
C PHE A 328 14.41 18.45 3.90
N GLU A 329 14.99 17.31 3.56
CA GLU A 329 14.35 16.25 2.79
C GLU A 329 14.04 15.08 3.71
N VAL A 330 12.81 14.56 3.65
CA VAL A 330 12.37 13.36 4.34
C VAL A 330 12.24 12.25 3.30
N THR A 331 12.85 11.10 3.58
CA THR A 331 12.81 9.91 2.73
C THR A 331 12.24 8.73 3.50
N ILE A 332 11.39 7.95 2.84
CA ILE A 332 10.67 6.83 3.41
C ILE A 332 11.09 5.55 2.69
N GLY A 333 11.49 4.52 3.44
CA GLY A 333 12.11 3.30 2.93
C GLY A 333 11.17 2.30 2.25
N GLU A 334 9.86 2.54 2.29
CA GLU A 334 8.85 1.58 1.82
C GLU A 334 7.60 2.26 1.22
N SER A 335 6.67 1.43 0.74
CA SER A 335 5.43 1.88 0.11
C SER A 335 4.36 2.18 1.17
N LEU A 336 3.62 3.28 0.99
CA LEU A 336 2.67 3.78 1.98
C LEU A 336 1.21 3.42 1.66
N THR A 337 0.39 3.37 2.71
CA THR A 337 -0.99 2.83 2.70
C THR A 337 -1.87 3.45 1.63
N THR A 338 -1.91 4.76 1.57
CA THR A 338 -2.92 5.49 0.80
C THR A 338 -2.47 6.94 0.62
N ALA A 339 -2.50 7.40 -0.63
CA ALA A 339 -2.48 8.83 -0.87
C ALA A 339 -3.80 9.46 -0.33
N PRO A 340 -3.73 10.62 0.34
CA PRO A 340 -2.53 11.40 0.60
C PRO A 340 -1.92 11.05 1.96
N VAL A 341 -0.63 10.69 1.95
CA VAL A 341 0.23 10.62 3.14
C VAL A 341 0.11 11.94 3.89
N GLN A 342 -0.42 11.92 5.11
CA GLN A 342 -0.62 13.14 5.90
C GLN A 342 0.62 13.46 6.72
N LEU A 343 1.81 13.50 6.10
CA LEU A 343 2.95 14.13 6.78
C LEU A 343 2.72 15.65 6.77
N THR A 344 2.43 16.21 7.93
CA THR A 344 2.13 17.64 8.11
C THR A 344 3.21 18.31 8.95
N SER A 345 3.13 19.65 9.07
CA SER A 345 4.04 20.38 9.95
C SER A 345 3.87 20.04 11.44
N ALA A 346 2.73 19.46 11.85
CA ALA A 346 2.53 19.00 13.22
C ALA A 346 3.38 17.76 13.55
N ASP A 347 3.81 17.03 12.52
CA ASP A 347 4.56 15.79 12.62
C ASP A 347 6.08 16.01 12.65
N ILE A 348 6.51 17.28 12.51
CA ILE A 348 7.91 17.69 12.57
C ILE A 348 8.18 18.33 13.92
N ASP A 349 9.13 17.78 14.68
CA ASP A 349 9.71 18.46 15.83
C ASP A 349 10.85 19.38 15.37
N ILE A 350 10.72 20.65 15.74
CA ILE A 350 11.71 21.69 15.45
C ILE A 350 12.42 22.06 16.75
N THR A 351 13.74 21.93 16.77
CA THR A 351 14.59 22.31 17.91
C THR A 351 15.78 23.16 17.44
N GLY A 352 16.62 23.61 18.38
CA GLY A 352 17.83 24.37 18.07
C GLY A 352 17.95 25.68 18.86
N THR A 353 18.92 26.51 18.49
CA THR A 353 19.25 27.77 19.18
C THR A 353 18.95 29.02 18.36
N ALA A 354 18.56 28.90 17.09
CA ALA A 354 18.15 30.06 16.29
C ALA A 354 16.90 30.71 16.91
N GLY A 355 16.93 32.03 17.06
CA GLY A 355 15.82 32.78 17.64
C GLY A 355 14.64 32.92 16.67
N GLY A 356 13.50 33.39 17.18
CA GLY A 356 12.29 33.63 16.39
C GLY A 356 11.18 32.59 16.63
N THR A 357 10.05 32.73 15.93
CA THR A 357 8.97 31.73 15.93
C THR A 357 9.14 30.87 14.68
N LEU A 358 9.75 29.70 14.86
CA LEU A 358 10.03 28.79 13.76
C LEU A 358 8.73 28.15 13.25
N VAL A 359 8.55 28.15 11.93
CA VAL A 359 7.39 27.56 11.26
C VAL A 359 7.87 26.56 10.22
N ALA A 360 7.47 25.30 10.37
CA ALA A 360 7.65 24.27 9.36
C ALA A 360 6.47 24.27 8.38
N ASN A 361 6.79 24.02 7.11
CA ASN A 361 5.84 23.71 6.05
C ASN A 361 6.31 22.42 5.37
N VAL A 362 5.41 21.44 5.25
CA VAL A 362 5.70 20.16 4.58
C VAL A 362 5.03 20.17 3.21
N THR A 363 5.79 19.81 2.18
CA THR A 363 5.30 19.69 0.81
C THR A 363 5.79 18.39 0.20
N GLN A 364 5.00 17.83 -0.72
CA GLN A 364 5.41 16.71 -1.56
C GLN A 364 5.77 17.26 -2.94
N PRO A 365 7.06 17.30 -3.33
CA PRO A 365 7.48 17.92 -4.59
C PRO A 365 6.90 17.23 -5.83
N ASP A 366 6.80 15.90 -5.78
CA ASP A 366 6.17 15.07 -6.81
C ASP A 366 5.01 14.27 -6.19
N PRO A 367 3.75 14.55 -6.55
CA PRO A 367 2.59 13.82 -6.04
C PRO A 367 2.60 12.31 -6.34
N LEU A 368 3.41 11.86 -7.31
CA LEU A 368 3.59 10.46 -7.65
C LEU A 368 4.70 9.79 -6.84
N ASP A 369 5.62 10.57 -6.26
CA ASP A 369 6.63 10.07 -5.33
C ASP A 369 6.10 10.18 -3.91
N LEU A 370 5.49 9.10 -3.42
CA LEU A 370 4.98 9.01 -2.05
C LEU A 370 6.07 8.74 -1.01
N THR A 371 7.34 8.66 -1.43
CA THR A 371 8.47 8.34 -0.53
C THR A 371 9.33 9.55 -0.17
N THR A 372 9.12 10.71 -0.82
CA THR A 372 9.93 11.91 -0.61
C THR A 372 9.09 13.13 -0.26
N PHE A 373 9.45 13.81 0.84
CA PHE A 373 8.83 15.06 1.28
C PHE A 373 9.88 16.13 1.53
N LEU A 374 9.50 17.39 1.32
CA LEU A 374 10.33 18.54 1.62
C LEU A 374 9.75 19.29 2.82
N VAL A 375 10.58 19.49 3.83
CA VAL A 375 10.28 20.29 5.02
C VAL A 375 11.01 21.63 4.90
N SER A 376 10.25 22.72 4.80
CA SER A 376 10.76 24.09 4.76
C SER A 376 10.56 24.78 6.11
N ILE A 377 11.63 25.22 6.76
CA ILE A 377 11.59 25.93 8.04
C ILE A 377 11.93 27.41 7.84
N SER A 378 11.08 28.29 8.36
CA SER A 378 11.23 29.75 8.29
C SER A 378 11.02 30.39 9.65
N GLY A 379 11.26 31.71 9.75
CA GLY A 379 11.00 32.48 10.98
C GLY A 379 12.20 32.70 11.88
N MET A 380 13.41 32.37 11.43
CA MET A 380 14.67 32.64 12.14
C MET A 380 14.93 34.15 12.22
N THR A 381 15.23 34.67 13.42
CA THR A 381 15.51 36.10 13.65
C THR A 381 16.89 36.40 14.21
N THR A 382 17.62 35.39 14.68
CA THR A 382 19.00 35.51 15.17
C THR A 382 19.78 34.25 14.81
N GLY A 383 21.10 34.37 14.70
CA GLY A 383 22.00 33.24 14.46
C GLY A 383 21.82 32.09 15.47
N GLY A 384 22.00 30.85 15.02
CA GLY A 384 21.88 29.64 15.84
C GLY A 384 21.65 28.38 15.02
N THR A 385 21.36 27.25 15.66
CA THR A 385 21.01 26.01 14.95
C THR A 385 19.50 25.88 14.74
N VAL A 386 19.11 25.24 13.64
CA VAL A 386 17.77 24.75 13.38
C VAL A 386 17.87 23.26 13.11
N SER A 387 17.16 22.48 13.93
CA SER A 387 17.16 21.02 13.88
C SER A 387 15.74 20.51 13.64
N ALA A 388 15.60 19.51 12.77
CA ALA A 388 14.32 18.93 12.40
C ALA A 388 14.34 17.40 12.59
N GLU A 389 13.23 16.86 13.10
CA GLU A 389 13.00 15.43 13.33
C GLU A 389 11.55 15.09 12.96
N VAL A 390 11.34 13.95 12.32
CA VAL A 390 10.00 13.40 12.08
C VAL A 390 9.59 12.56 13.30
N LYS A 391 8.43 12.85 13.87
CA LYS A 391 7.91 12.17 15.07
C LYS A 391 7.64 10.69 14.82
N ALA A 392 7.63 9.91 15.89
CA ALA A 392 7.10 8.55 15.85
C ALA A 392 5.59 8.55 15.52
N ASN A 393 5.15 7.57 14.73
CA ASN A 393 3.77 7.43 14.23
C ASN A 393 3.27 8.61 13.38
N ALA A 394 4.17 9.41 12.82
CA ALA A 394 3.84 10.46 11.84
C ALA A 394 3.36 9.86 10.51
N ILE A 395 3.89 8.70 10.15
CA ILE A 395 3.65 8.00 8.90
C ILE A 395 3.27 6.55 9.24
N VAL A 396 2.30 6.01 8.51
CA VAL A 396 1.86 4.62 8.63
C VAL A 396 1.94 3.89 7.28
N ASP A 397 2.31 2.62 7.30
CA ASP A 397 2.37 1.73 6.13
C ASP A 397 0.98 1.15 5.76
N LEU A 398 0.95 0.21 4.79
CA LEU A 398 -0.26 -0.53 4.35
C LEU A 398 -0.94 -1.33 5.46
N ALA A 399 -0.13 -1.89 6.35
CA ALA A 399 -0.57 -2.59 7.55
C ALA A 399 -0.81 -1.64 8.73
N LEU A 400 -0.90 -0.31 8.54
CA LEU A 400 -1.14 0.65 9.62
C LEU A 400 -0.09 0.64 10.76
N ASN A 401 1.12 0.13 10.54
CA ASN A 401 2.20 0.26 11.52
C ASN A 401 2.84 1.66 11.40
N GLY A 402 3.09 2.31 12.54
CA GLY A 402 3.68 3.64 12.58
C GLY A 402 5.21 3.63 12.53
N ASN A 403 5.80 4.65 11.90
CA ASN A 403 7.26 4.82 11.90
C ASN A 403 7.82 5.05 13.32
N ALA A 404 9.06 4.63 13.54
CA ALA A 404 9.86 5.16 14.65
C ALA A 404 10.22 6.63 14.41
N ALA A 405 10.51 7.39 15.47
CA ALA A 405 11.02 8.75 15.31
C ALA A 405 12.32 8.73 14.48
N SER A 406 12.45 9.66 13.54
CA SER A 406 13.61 9.70 12.66
C SER A 406 14.86 10.14 13.44
N GLY A 407 16.02 10.10 12.77
CA GLY A 407 17.18 10.89 13.22
C GLY A 407 16.88 12.40 13.17
N THR A 408 17.83 13.21 13.66
CA THR A 408 17.74 14.67 13.60
C THR A 408 18.68 15.23 12.53
N ALA A 409 18.18 16.09 11.64
CA ALA A 409 19.00 16.88 10.72
C ALA A 409 19.18 18.30 11.25
N THR A 410 20.39 18.88 11.16
CA THR A 410 20.69 20.21 11.72
C THR A 410 21.40 21.12 10.74
N VAL A 411 20.88 22.34 10.56
CA VAL A 411 21.50 23.42 9.78
C VAL A 411 21.84 24.59 10.71
N THR A 412 23.00 25.21 10.48
CA THR A 412 23.38 26.44 11.19
C THR A 412 22.87 27.66 10.43
N TRP A 413 21.97 28.42 11.06
CA TRP A 413 21.51 29.72 10.59
C TRP A 413 22.52 30.81 10.97
N GLN A 414 23.03 31.51 9.96
CA GLN A 414 23.81 32.73 10.12
C GLN A 414 22.88 33.92 9.98
N ASP A 415 22.96 34.82 10.95
CA ASP A 415 22.27 36.10 10.88
C ASP A 415 22.79 36.89 9.66
N VAL A 416 21.91 37.65 9.00
CA VAL A 416 22.34 38.59 7.96
C VAL A 416 22.71 39.86 8.68
N ASP A 417 24.01 40.15 8.76
CA ASP A 417 24.45 41.46 9.22
C ASP A 417 24.18 42.48 8.10
N THR A 418 23.28 43.43 8.37
CA THR A 418 22.89 44.50 7.44
C THR A 418 23.26 45.89 7.98
N THR A 419 24.15 45.96 8.97
CA THR A 419 24.49 47.23 9.62
C THR A 419 25.73 47.81 8.98
N ASP A 420 25.62 48.97 8.36
CA ASP A 420 26.78 49.67 7.79
C ASP A 420 27.73 50.14 8.93
N PRO A 421 29.05 49.96 8.82
CA PRO A 421 30.00 50.45 9.81
C PRO A 421 30.05 51.98 9.90
N THR A 422 29.83 52.54 11.09
CA THR A 422 30.06 53.97 11.35
C THR A 422 31.54 54.23 11.62
N VAL A 423 32.03 55.44 11.34
CA VAL A 423 33.43 55.82 11.60
C VAL A 423 33.56 57.24 12.10
N THR A 424 34.41 57.47 13.09
CA THR A 424 34.72 58.81 13.63
C THR A 424 36.16 59.17 13.32
N ILE A 425 36.39 60.40 12.84
CA ILE A 425 37.73 60.99 12.68
C ILE A 425 37.96 62.00 13.82
N ASP A 426 39.06 61.84 14.53
CA ASP A 426 39.47 62.70 15.63
C ASP A 426 40.96 63.08 15.57
N LEU A 427 41.33 64.12 16.31
CA LEU A 427 42.71 64.55 16.47
C LEU A 427 43.48 63.50 17.29
N HIS A 428 44.66 63.09 16.82
CA HIS A 428 45.45 62.11 17.56
C HIS A 428 45.80 62.61 18.97
N SER A 429 45.59 61.75 19.96
CA SER A 429 45.78 62.11 21.37
C SER A 429 47.20 62.63 21.63
N GLY A 430 47.29 63.84 22.20
CA GLY A 430 48.56 64.50 22.53
C GLY A 430 49.18 65.29 21.39
N GLN A 431 48.54 65.32 20.22
CA GLN A 431 48.91 66.25 19.16
C GLN A 431 48.53 67.68 19.56
N ALA A 432 49.48 68.59 19.43
CA ALA A 432 49.23 70.01 19.62
C ALA A 432 48.40 70.56 18.44
N ASP A 433 47.52 71.50 18.75
CA ASP A 433 46.77 72.29 17.77
C ASP A 433 46.64 73.72 18.32
N PRO A 434 47.34 74.72 17.75
CA PRO A 434 48.23 74.65 16.57
C PRO A 434 49.54 73.86 16.82
N THR A 435 50.23 73.45 15.73
CA THR A 435 51.53 72.75 15.77
C THR A 435 52.47 73.18 14.63
N ASN A 436 53.78 73.15 14.88
CA ASN A 436 54.81 73.31 13.83
C ASN A 436 55.49 71.98 13.46
N ALA A 437 55.04 70.88 14.05
CA ALA A 437 55.61 69.55 13.86
C ALA A 437 54.94 68.83 12.68
N SER A 438 55.76 68.13 11.91
CA SER A 438 55.32 67.17 10.87
C SER A 438 55.85 65.78 11.24
N PRO A 439 55.04 64.72 11.15
CA PRO A 439 53.68 64.67 10.59
C PRO A 439 52.57 65.19 11.52
N ILE A 440 51.42 65.55 10.92
CA ILE A 440 50.13 65.74 11.60
C ILE A 440 49.39 64.41 11.56
N VAL A 441 48.85 63.95 12.69
CA VAL A 441 48.24 62.64 12.86
C VAL A 441 46.76 62.77 13.27
N PHE A 442 45.90 61.97 12.65
CA PHE A 442 44.47 61.81 13.00
C PHE A 442 44.18 60.34 13.28
N ASP A 443 43.18 60.06 14.12
CA ASP A 443 42.68 58.71 14.37
C ASP A 443 41.32 58.52 13.71
N ALA A 444 41.13 57.38 13.03
CA ALA A 444 39.85 56.94 12.48
C ALA A 444 39.40 55.66 13.18
N VAL A 445 38.24 55.71 13.83
CA VAL A 445 37.71 54.62 14.66
C VAL A 445 36.38 54.15 14.10
N PHE A 446 36.33 52.92 13.61
CA PHE A 446 35.13 52.27 13.11
C PHE A 446 34.32 51.62 14.25
N SER A 447 32.99 51.50 14.11
CA SER A 447 32.13 50.80 15.08
C SER A 447 32.41 49.30 15.16
N GLU A 448 33.02 48.74 14.12
CA GLU A 448 33.38 47.33 14.01
C GLU A 448 34.67 47.13 13.19
N GLN A 449 35.08 45.87 13.00
CA GLN A 449 36.26 45.56 12.21
C GLN A 449 35.94 45.68 10.72
N VAL A 450 36.73 46.47 10.00
CA VAL A 450 36.57 46.70 8.56
C VAL A 450 37.83 46.29 7.79
N THR A 451 37.67 46.14 6.48
CA THR A 451 38.74 45.92 5.51
C THR A 451 38.62 46.93 4.38
N GLY A 452 39.68 47.08 3.58
CA GLY A 452 39.65 47.96 2.40
C GLY A 452 40.03 49.43 2.64
N PHE A 453 40.06 49.91 3.88
CA PHE A 453 40.46 51.29 4.19
C PHE A 453 41.96 51.53 3.97
N VAL A 454 42.31 52.35 2.97
CA VAL A 454 43.69 52.56 2.47
C VAL A 454 44.00 54.05 2.19
N ASP A 455 45.28 54.35 1.94
CA ASP A 455 45.80 55.71 1.68
C ASP A 455 45.03 56.49 0.61
N SER A 456 44.56 55.81 -0.45
CA SER A 456 43.86 56.45 -1.57
C SER A 456 42.45 56.94 -1.22
N ASP A 457 41.88 56.47 -0.10
CA ASP A 457 40.54 56.87 0.33
C ASP A 457 40.56 58.24 1.00
N ILE A 458 41.73 58.66 1.49
CA ILE A 458 41.90 59.91 2.22
C ILE A 458 41.88 61.12 1.28
N VAL A 459 40.99 62.06 1.59
CA VAL A 459 40.90 63.37 0.97
C VAL A 459 41.50 64.40 1.90
N LEU A 460 42.63 64.97 1.49
CA LEU A 460 43.30 66.07 2.18
C LEU A 460 42.74 67.42 1.71
N GLY A 461 42.59 68.34 2.66
CA GLY A 461 42.19 69.73 2.42
C GLY A 461 42.93 70.73 3.34
N GLY A 462 42.43 71.96 3.36
CA GLY A 462 43.01 73.07 4.13
C GLY A 462 43.99 73.92 3.31
N THR A 463 44.68 74.84 4.00
CA THR A 463 45.56 75.86 3.40
C THR A 463 47.05 75.62 3.60
N ALA A 464 47.45 74.65 4.42
CA ALA A 464 48.86 74.33 4.69
C ALA A 464 49.59 73.63 3.52
N GLY A 465 48.85 73.19 2.49
CA GLY A 465 49.40 72.54 1.30
C GLY A 465 49.83 71.08 1.51
N ALA A 466 49.19 70.34 2.42
CA ALA A 466 49.49 68.92 2.64
C ALA A 466 49.32 68.07 1.35
N THR A 467 50.23 67.13 1.10
CA THR A 467 50.27 66.36 -0.16
C THR A 467 50.16 64.85 0.02
N THR A 468 50.34 64.34 1.24
CA THR A 468 50.46 62.90 1.46
C THR A 468 49.77 62.50 2.76
N ALA A 469 48.93 61.47 2.67
CA ALA A 469 48.31 60.78 3.80
C ALA A 469 48.72 59.30 3.74
N VAL A 470 49.09 58.74 4.89
CA VAL A 470 49.40 57.32 5.05
C VAL A 470 48.51 56.75 6.16
N VAL A 471 47.77 55.70 5.83
CA VAL A 471 46.87 54.96 6.71
C VAL A 471 47.60 53.75 7.27
N ALA A 472 47.59 53.59 8.59
CA ALA A 472 48.16 52.45 9.29
C ALA A 472 47.21 51.96 10.40
N GLY A 473 47.46 50.76 10.92
CA GLY A 473 46.64 50.16 11.97
C GLY A 473 45.62 49.17 11.41
N GLY A 474 44.40 49.20 11.95
CA GLY A 474 43.29 48.30 11.63
C GLY A 474 43.20 47.07 12.55
N PRO A 475 42.13 46.26 12.41
CA PRO A 475 41.01 46.45 11.47
C PRO A 475 39.89 47.38 11.97
N GLN A 476 39.93 47.86 13.21
CA GLN A 476 38.91 48.79 13.75
C GLN A 476 39.43 50.22 13.97
N ASN A 477 40.68 50.35 14.41
CA ASN A 477 41.30 51.64 14.74
C ASN A 477 42.46 51.90 13.78
N TYR A 478 42.37 53.00 13.04
CA TYR A 478 43.35 53.41 12.05
C TYR A 478 43.96 54.76 12.45
N THR A 479 45.21 54.95 12.04
CA THR A 479 45.94 56.21 12.21
C THR A 479 46.27 56.76 10.84
N ILE A 480 45.93 58.02 10.60
CA ILE A 480 46.14 58.76 9.36
C ILE A 480 47.26 59.76 9.59
N THR A 481 48.41 59.53 8.97
CA THR A 481 49.61 60.36 9.09
C THR A 481 49.73 61.28 7.88
N VAL A 482 49.63 62.58 8.10
CA VAL A 482 49.64 63.62 7.06
C VAL A 482 50.98 64.36 7.02
N THR A 483 51.55 64.47 5.83
CA THR A 483 52.84 65.14 5.56
C THR A 483 52.77 66.02 4.32
N GLY A 484 53.86 66.76 4.06
CA GLY A 484 54.02 67.57 2.84
C GLY A 484 53.47 68.99 2.94
N MET A 485 53.12 69.46 4.15
CA MET A 485 52.74 70.85 4.38
C MET A 485 53.89 71.78 4.01
N SER A 486 53.61 72.83 3.22
CA SER A 486 54.61 73.74 2.66
C SER A 486 54.55 75.15 3.21
N GLN A 487 53.49 75.49 3.95
CA GLN A 487 53.22 76.82 4.48
C GLN A 487 52.31 76.76 5.70
N THR A 488 52.27 77.84 6.48
CA THR A 488 51.30 78.00 7.57
C THR A 488 49.86 77.93 7.05
N GLY A 489 49.00 77.23 7.79
CA GLY A 489 47.57 77.11 7.50
C GLY A 489 46.93 75.84 8.07
N THR A 490 45.71 75.54 7.64
CA THR A 490 44.96 74.37 8.11
C THR A 490 45.33 73.10 7.35
N VAL A 491 45.29 71.95 8.04
CA VAL A 491 45.25 70.61 7.45
C VAL A 491 43.94 69.95 7.84
N THR A 492 43.14 69.54 6.86
CA THR A 492 41.88 68.80 7.10
C THR A 492 41.90 67.41 6.47
N VAL A 493 41.31 66.43 7.14
CA VAL A 493 41.18 65.04 6.66
C VAL A 493 39.70 64.65 6.56
N THR A 494 39.32 63.96 5.48
CA THR A 494 38.02 63.30 5.31
C THR A 494 38.14 62.14 4.31
N PHE A 495 37.08 61.36 4.11
CA PHE A 495 36.96 60.35 3.05
C PHE A 495 35.48 60.15 2.68
N ALA A 496 35.19 59.39 1.62
CA ALA A 496 33.83 59.14 1.12
C ALA A 496 33.14 57.96 1.83
N THR A 497 31.83 57.84 1.69
CA THR A 497 31.07 56.62 2.06
C THR A 497 31.62 55.40 1.32
N GLY A 498 31.64 54.24 1.96
CA GLY A 498 32.12 52.99 1.36
C GLY A 498 33.64 52.94 1.20
N ALA A 499 34.38 53.71 1.99
CA ALA A 499 35.85 53.64 2.04
C ALA A 499 36.36 52.35 2.70
N ALA A 500 35.48 51.61 3.40
CA ALA A 500 35.79 50.33 4.01
C ALA A 500 34.55 49.43 3.98
N GLU A 501 34.74 48.13 4.14
CA GLU A 501 33.65 47.14 4.24
C GLU A 501 33.86 46.26 5.49
N ASP A 502 32.78 45.87 6.16
CA ASP A 502 32.83 44.90 7.25
C ASP A 502 32.99 43.44 6.75
N GLY A 503 32.89 42.48 7.66
CA GLY A 503 32.93 41.05 7.33
C GLY A 503 31.72 40.54 6.54
N ALA A 504 30.61 41.28 6.54
CA ALA A 504 29.38 41.00 5.80
C ALA A 504 29.26 41.79 4.49
N THR A 505 30.32 42.50 4.10
CA THR A 505 30.42 43.34 2.90
C THR A 505 29.50 44.57 2.92
N ASN A 506 29.04 45.01 4.09
CA ASN A 506 28.33 46.28 4.22
C ASN A 506 29.34 47.44 4.10
N PRO A 507 29.10 48.43 3.24
CA PRO A 507 29.99 49.57 3.06
C PRO A 507 29.93 50.51 4.26
N SER A 508 31.06 51.14 4.62
CA SER A 508 31.09 52.11 5.72
C SER A 508 30.27 53.37 5.43
N GLU A 509 29.68 53.93 6.48
CA GLU A 509 29.03 55.23 6.42
C GLU A 509 30.05 56.38 6.22
N ALA A 510 29.55 57.58 5.95
CA ALA A 510 30.39 58.78 5.89
C ALA A 510 31.02 59.07 7.27
N PRO A 511 32.26 59.59 7.34
CA PRO A 511 32.91 59.84 8.61
C PRO A 511 32.23 60.94 9.42
N ILE A 512 32.07 60.70 10.71
CA ILE A 512 31.73 61.70 11.72
C ILE A 512 33.02 62.48 12.04
N LEU A 513 33.04 63.77 11.71
CA LEU A 513 34.22 64.63 11.86
C LEU A 513 34.23 65.31 13.24
N ALA A 514 34.81 64.67 14.25
CA ALA A 514 34.87 65.21 15.62
C ALA A 514 35.90 66.34 15.74
N GLN A 515 37.17 66.06 15.41
CA GLN A 515 38.22 67.05 15.22
C GLN A 515 39.12 66.65 14.04
N ASN A 516 38.69 66.99 12.83
CA ASN A 516 39.37 66.60 11.60
C ASN A 516 40.26 67.71 10.99
N SER A 517 40.58 68.75 11.77
CA SER A 517 41.37 69.91 11.35
C SER A 517 42.44 70.22 12.38
N VAL A 518 43.65 70.56 11.92
CA VAL A 518 44.77 71.05 12.75
C VAL A 518 45.40 72.25 12.07
N GLU A 519 45.74 73.28 12.85
CA GLU A 519 46.52 74.42 12.35
C GLU A 519 48.02 74.09 12.36
N TYR A 520 48.62 74.06 11.16
CA TYR A 520 50.07 73.94 10.98
C TYR A 520 50.68 75.34 10.91
N ASP A 521 51.54 75.69 11.85
CA ASP A 521 52.17 77.01 11.93
C ASP A 521 53.68 76.90 11.92
N ILE A 522 54.33 77.46 10.91
CA ILE A 522 55.80 77.49 10.79
C ILE A 522 56.35 78.91 10.74
N ASP A 523 55.48 79.91 10.86
CA ASP A 523 55.93 81.29 10.90
C ASP A 523 56.55 81.56 12.27
N ALA A 524 57.68 82.28 12.27
CA ALA A 524 58.30 82.66 13.53
C ALA A 524 57.50 83.80 14.17
N PRO A 525 57.40 83.83 15.52
CA PRO A 525 56.71 84.91 16.20
C PRO A 525 57.41 86.24 15.90
N THR A 526 56.63 87.18 15.41
CA THR A 526 57.06 88.57 15.27
C THR A 526 56.79 89.30 16.58
N VAL A 527 57.74 90.14 16.97
CA VAL A 527 57.64 90.98 18.17
C VAL A 527 57.63 92.44 17.77
N THR A 528 56.72 93.20 18.36
CA THR A 528 56.68 94.66 18.26
C THR A 528 56.88 95.23 19.65
N ILE A 529 57.74 96.25 19.74
CA ILE A 529 57.98 96.99 20.99
C ILE A 529 57.48 98.40 20.76
N GLU A 530 56.40 98.75 21.43
CA GLU A 530 55.80 100.06 21.32
C GLU A 530 55.93 100.81 22.65
N GLN A 531 56.03 102.14 22.57
CA GLN A 531 55.93 102.95 23.77
C GLN A 531 54.55 102.69 24.38
N SER A 532 54.52 102.32 25.67
CA SER A 532 53.24 102.05 26.30
C SER A 532 52.35 103.29 26.22
N GLY A 533 51.07 103.10 25.87
CA GLY A 533 50.10 104.19 25.71
C GLY A 533 49.92 105.06 26.96
N ARG A 534 50.47 104.62 28.10
CA ARG A 534 50.53 105.37 29.37
C ARG A 534 51.54 106.53 29.37
N GLU A 535 52.48 106.58 28.42
CA GLU A 535 53.58 107.56 28.41
C GLU A 535 53.63 108.44 27.14
N ALA A 536 52.63 108.38 26.27
CA ALA A 536 52.58 109.15 25.03
C ALA A 536 52.63 110.68 25.29
N GLY A 537 53.66 111.35 24.77
CA GLY A 537 53.80 112.82 24.80
C GLY A 537 54.60 113.43 25.96
N ARG A 538 55.24 112.62 26.83
CA ARG A 538 56.09 113.12 27.92
C ARG A 538 57.57 113.18 27.51
N THR A 539 58.22 114.32 27.74
CA THR A 539 59.66 114.54 27.42
C THR A 539 60.60 114.30 28.62
N THR A 540 60.06 113.94 29.79
CA THR A 540 60.86 113.58 30.97
C THR A 540 60.04 112.63 31.85
N VAL A 541 60.50 111.40 32.01
CA VAL A 541 59.84 110.34 32.79
C VAL A 541 60.83 109.64 33.70
N TYR A 542 60.40 109.33 34.93
CA TYR A 542 61.20 108.60 35.93
C TYR A 542 61.15 107.07 35.72
N LEU A 543 60.16 106.57 34.98
CA LEU A 543 60.00 105.18 34.59
C LEU A 543 59.53 105.14 33.13
N MET A 544 60.23 104.39 32.28
CA MET A 544 59.80 104.13 30.91
C MET A 544 59.17 102.74 30.86
N VAL A 545 57.94 102.67 30.37
CA VAL A 545 57.22 101.40 30.16
C VAL A 545 57.06 101.19 28.66
N VAL A 546 57.43 100.01 28.20
CA VAL A 546 57.21 99.56 26.82
C VAL A 546 56.28 98.36 26.84
N ASP A 547 55.41 98.28 25.83
CA ASP A 547 54.57 97.11 25.61
C ASP A 547 55.27 96.22 24.58
N VAL A 548 55.55 94.97 24.95
CA VAL A 548 56.10 93.95 24.06
C VAL A 548 54.94 93.09 23.60
N VAL A 549 54.59 93.19 22.32
CA VAL A 549 53.45 92.49 21.73
C VAL A 549 53.95 91.51 20.68
N PHE A 550 53.65 90.22 20.91
CA PHE A 550 53.86 89.15 19.94
C PHE A 550 52.58 88.95 19.11
N ASN A 551 52.72 88.59 17.83
CA ASN A 551 51.56 88.29 16.97
C ASN A 551 50.92 86.93 17.26
N GLU A 552 51.54 86.12 18.11
CA GLU A 552 51.08 84.80 18.53
C GLU A 552 51.57 84.48 19.95
N THR A 553 51.17 83.32 20.49
CA THR A 553 51.57 82.90 21.83
C THR A 553 53.02 82.43 21.83
N VAL A 554 53.87 83.06 22.64
CA VAL A 554 55.27 82.65 22.78
C VAL A 554 55.55 82.04 24.15
N THR A 555 56.46 81.07 24.20
CA THR A 555 56.98 80.50 25.45
C THR A 555 58.46 80.84 25.63
N GLY A 556 58.92 81.00 26.87
CA GLY A 556 60.35 81.18 27.17
C GLY A 556 60.86 82.61 27.05
N PHE A 557 60.01 83.61 26.78
CA PHE A 557 60.38 85.02 26.88
C PHE A 557 60.53 85.43 28.34
N THR A 558 61.71 85.88 28.72
CA THR A 558 62.11 86.27 30.07
C THR A 558 62.85 87.61 30.06
N ASN A 559 63.18 88.12 31.25
CA ASN A 559 63.96 89.35 31.38
C ASN A 559 65.35 89.25 30.76
N ALA A 560 65.93 88.04 30.61
CA ALA A 560 67.24 87.86 30.00
C ALA A 560 67.22 88.11 28.48
N ASP A 561 66.05 88.00 27.86
CA ASP A 561 65.85 88.20 26.41
C ASP A 561 65.70 89.68 26.04
N VAL A 562 65.66 90.56 27.04
CA VAL A 562 65.55 92.01 26.88
C VAL A 562 66.91 92.65 27.17
N THR A 563 67.49 93.31 26.16
CA THR A 563 68.67 94.16 26.35
C THR A 563 68.27 95.63 26.28
N LEU A 564 68.63 96.38 27.31
CA LEU A 564 68.42 97.82 27.36
C LEU A 564 69.65 98.53 26.78
N GLY A 565 69.44 99.44 25.84
CA GLY A 565 70.47 100.29 25.26
C GLY A 565 70.05 101.75 25.24
N GLY A 566 71.01 102.67 25.28
CA GLY A 566 70.75 104.11 25.26
C GLY A 566 71.89 104.93 25.83
N THR A 567 71.80 106.26 25.73
CA THR A 567 72.77 107.22 26.31
C THR A 567 72.31 107.83 27.63
N ALA A 568 71.11 107.48 28.09
CA ALA A 568 70.62 107.82 29.41
C ALA A 568 71.11 106.75 30.41
N ASP A 569 71.62 107.16 31.57
CA ASP A 569 71.98 106.26 32.67
C ASP A 569 70.71 105.57 33.20
N ALA A 570 70.34 104.46 32.57
CA ALA A 570 69.23 103.60 32.98
C ALA A 570 69.79 102.42 33.78
N THR A 571 69.21 102.16 34.96
CA THR A 571 69.41 100.93 35.75
C THR A 571 68.23 100.00 35.61
#